data_AF-A0A3M1B5T7-F1
#
_entry.id   AF-A0A3M1B5T7-F1
#
_cell.length_a   1.000
_cell.length_b   1.000
_cell.length_c   1.000
_cell.angle_alpha   90.00
_cell.angle_beta   90.00
_cell.angle_gamma   90.00
#
_symmetry.space_group_name_H-M   'P 1'
#
loop_
_entity.id
_entity.type
_entity.pdbx_description
1 polymer ?
#
loop_
_entity_poly.entity_id
_entity_poly.type
_entity_poly.pdbx_seq_one_letter_code
_entity_poly.pdbx_strand_id
1 'polypeptide(L)'
;MDGFRFDLSKGFTQNVNGPWHAGNYDASRIAILEDYMDAVWETAPGAYNILEHFTDWNEEKELVEYGALVWGGFGIHNEYLEAAMGYSSDLTGASYQSRGWTVPGVLAYMESHDEERMMYKNLQYGNGGLNYSVKDLPTALDRVELANTFFYTIPGPKMLWQFGELGYDYSINTCTNGTVSNDCRLDPKPIRWDYAYQPDRVDVYNNARKLLWLRNHVDLLHTTDFDLNVNGFQKFIYLHADTMEAVVMGNFGIGNATLTADFPENGWYYEYFSGDSLEVNGTTSLDFGPGEFRLYFSKKLQAPTVYTADEEVEETATRLEIFPNPATGGQFFLRVMLPQATEGKATVYDIAGRRRAVLFEEKLPAGETNLTVNHVLEPGIYFIHFQSPSGKIVKKLLVR
;
A
#
# COMPACT_ATOMS: atom_id res chain seq x y z
N MET A 1 21.36 13.26 -6.88
CA MET A 1 20.43 13.58 -5.79
C MET A 1 19.38 14.48 -6.41
N ASP A 2 18.11 14.16 -6.24
CA ASP A 2 17.00 14.90 -6.85
C ASP A 2 16.41 15.95 -5.89
N GLY A 3 17.04 16.16 -4.74
CA GLY A 3 16.59 17.09 -3.71
C GLY A 3 17.21 16.83 -2.35
N PHE A 4 16.78 17.61 -1.36
CA PHE A 4 17.19 17.54 0.03
C PHE A 4 15.98 17.57 0.97
N ARG A 5 16.08 16.84 2.08
CA ARG A 5 15.22 17.02 3.26
C ARG A 5 16.00 17.80 4.31
N PHE A 6 15.53 18.99 4.63
CA PHE A 6 16.14 19.88 5.62
C PHE A 6 15.65 19.47 7.02
N ASP A 7 16.52 18.75 7.73
CA ASP A 7 16.34 18.39 9.13
C ASP A 7 16.23 19.64 10.00
N LEU A 8 15.31 19.62 10.96
CA LEU A 8 15.04 20.72 11.89
C LEU A 8 14.99 22.09 11.19
N SER A 9 14.30 22.19 10.04
CA SER A 9 14.32 23.41 9.22
C SER A 9 13.81 24.67 9.96
N LYS A 10 12.97 24.50 10.99
CA LYS A 10 12.57 25.60 11.90
C LYS A 10 13.72 26.20 12.73
N GLY A 11 14.83 25.48 12.82
CA GLY A 11 16.06 25.88 13.51
C GLY A 11 16.96 26.83 12.72
N PHE A 12 16.69 27.08 11.43
CA PHE A 12 17.43 28.04 10.60
C PHE A 12 17.05 29.50 10.91
N THR A 13 17.01 29.84 12.19
CA THR A 13 16.63 31.15 12.69
C THR A 13 17.76 31.79 13.50
N GLN A 14 17.90 33.11 13.40
CA GLN A 14 18.75 33.92 14.27
C GLN A 14 17.96 34.56 15.43
N ASN A 15 16.65 34.30 15.50
CA ASN A 15 15.76 34.78 16.55
C ASN A 15 15.90 33.90 17.80
N VAL A 16 16.98 34.10 18.54
CA VAL A 16 17.42 33.28 19.69
C VAL A 16 16.68 33.57 20.99
N ASN A 17 15.38 33.90 20.95
CA ASN A 17 14.61 34.22 22.15
C ASN A 17 14.28 32.99 23.03
N GLY A 18 14.77 31.80 22.68
CA GLY A 18 14.62 30.54 23.42
C GLY A 18 14.01 29.42 22.56
N PRO A 19 14.16 28.13 22.96
CA PRO A 19 13.79 26.98 22.14
C PRO A 19 12.29 26.91 21.77
N TRP A 20 11.42 27.55 22.57
CA TRP A 20 9.97 27.59 22.33
C TRP A 20 9.55 28.57 21.23
N HIS A 21 10.42 29.51 20.84
CA HIS A 21 10.10 30.52 19.82
C HIS A 21 10.33 30.04 18.39
N ALA A 22 11.04 28.91 18.20
CA ALA A 22 11.28 28.36 16.87
C ALA A 22 9.99 27.92 16.16
N GLY A 23 8.88 27.75 16.88
CA GLY A 23 7.57 27.46 16.29
C GLY A 23 6.75 28.69 15.86
N ASN A 24 7.18 29.91 16.21
CA ASN A 24 6.48 31.13 15.80
C ASN A 24 6.91 31.55 14.40
N TYR A 25 6.04 32.32 13.72
CA TYR A 25 6.35 32.97 12.46
C TYR A 25 7.66 33.79 12.55
N ASP A 26 8.57 33.56 11.60
CA ASP A 26 9.86 34.23 11.51
C ASP A 26 10.25 34.50 10.04
N ALA A 27 9.95 35.72 9.58
CA ALA A 27 10.32 36.16 8.24
C ALA A 27 11.82 36.07 7.94
N SER A 28 12.70 36.17 8.94
CA SER A 28 14.15 36.03 8.71
C SER A 28 14.55 34.60 8.42
N ARG A 29 13.89 33.63 9.04
CA ARG A 29 14.08 32.20 8.75
C ARG A 29 13.58 31.83 7.37
N ILE A 30 12.42 32.36 6.97
CA ILE A 30 11.88 32.17 5.61
C ILE A 30 12.92 32.63 4.58
N ALA A 31 13.44 33.86 4.71
CA ALA A 31 14.44 34.39 3.80
C ALA A 31 15.73 33.55 3.74
N ILE A 32 16.17 32.98 4.87
CA ILE A 32 17.34 32.07 4.91
C ILE A 32 17.05 30.76 4.18
N LEU A 33 15.86 30.20 4.37
CA LEU A 33 15.46 28.96 3.69
C LEU A 33 15.30 29.17 2.18
N GLU A 34 14.69 30.28 1.76
CA GLU A 34 14.57 30.65 0.35
C GLU A 34 15.97 30.82 -0.31
N ASP A 35 16.92 31.48 0.35
CA ASP A 35 18.32 31.60 -0.13
C ASP A 35 18.97 30.23 -0.37
N TYR A 36 18.77 29.27 0.54
CA TYR A 36 19.29 27.92 0.38
C TYR A 36 18.57 27.14 -0.72
N MET A 37 17.26 27.30 -0.85
CA MET A 37 16.46 26.68 -1.91
C MET A 37 16.89 27.20 -3.29
N ASP A 38 17.11 28.50 -3.42
CA ASP A 38 17.61 29.13 -4.64
C ASP A 38 19.01 28.64 -5.01
N ALA A 39 19.92 28.50 -4.03
CA ALA A 39 21.24 27.93 -4.27
C ALA A 39 21.19 26.47 -4.76
N VAL A 40 20.27 25.67 -4.22
CA VAL A 40 20.00 24.31 -4.70
C VAL A 40 19.50 24.33 -6.15
N TRP A 41 18.54 25.20 -6.46
CA TRP A 41 17.94 25.31 -7.80
C TRP A 41 18.86 25.94 -8.85
N GLU A 42 19.78 26.83 -8.48
CA GLU A 42 20.83 27.35 -9.37
C GLU A 42 21.71 26.20 -9.89
N THR A 43 21.98 25.22 -9.03
CA THR A 43 22.78 24.05 -9.39
C THR A 43 21.95 22.95 -10.06
N ALA A 44 20.75 22.70 -9.57
CA ALA A 44 19.86 21.62 -10.02
C ALA A 44 18.39 22.12 -10.08
N PRO A 45 17.99 22.75 -11.20
CA PRO A 45 16.62 23.22 -11.39
C PRO A 45 15.61 22.09 -11.20
N GLY A 46 14.57 22.34 -10.40
CA GLY A 46 13.50 21.36 -10.12
C GLY A 46 13.82 20.33 -9.04
N ALA A 47 14.99 20.41 -8.37
CA ALA A 47 15.28 19.59 -7.21
C ALA A 47 14.27 19.84 -6.07
N TYR A 48 13.90 18.80 -5.33
CA TYR A 48 12.97 18.91 -4.20
C TYR A 48 13.64 19.55 -2.97
N ASN A 49 12.96 20.50 -2.36
CA ASN A 49 13.30 21.03 -1.04
C ASN A 49 12.20 20.62 -0.05
N ILE A 50 12.48 19.65 0.81
CA ILE A 50 11.50 19.08 1.77
C ILE A 50 11.87 19.55 3.17
N LEU A 51 10.98 20.25 3.86
CA LEU A 51 11.27 20.91 5.13
C LEU A 51 10.60 20.18 6.30
N GLU A 52 11.37 19.81 7.32
CA GLU A 52 10.81 19.50 8.64
C GLU A 52 10.53 20.81 9.39
N HIS A 53 9.35 21.41 9.16
CA HIS A 53 9.12 22.84 9.38
C HIS A 53 8.02 23.17 10.39
N PHE A 54 7.72 22.28 11.35
CA PHE A 54 6.63 22.41 12.33
C PHE A 54 6.60 23.77 13.07
N THR A 55 5.96 24.77 12.46
CA THR A 55 5.93 26.20 12.83
C THR A 55 4.54 26.78 12.57
N ASP A 56 4.40 28.11 12.64
CA ASP A 56 3.16 28.81 12.29
C ASP A 56 2.71 28.47 10.87
N TRP A 57 1.41 28.22 10.69
CA TRP A 57 0.87 27.80 9.40
C TRP A 57 1.06 28.83 8.27
N ASN A 58 1.16 30.12 8.59
CA ASN A 58 1.41 31.14 7.56
C ASN A 58 2.84 31.05 7.03
N GLU A 59 3.81 30.69 7.87
CA GLU A 59 5.19 30.49 7.44
C GLU A 59 5.33 29.23 6.58
N GLU A 60 4.75 28.11 7.02
CA GLU A 60 4.72 26.90 6.19
C GLU A 60 4.03 27.16 4.83
N LYS A 61 2.98 27.99 4.82
CA LYS A 61 2.28 28.39 3.59
C LYS A 61 3.19 29.19 2.66
N GLU A 62 3.87 30.22 3.16
CA GLU A 62 4.78 31.05 2.36
C GLU A 62 5.88 30.20 1.69
N LEU A 63 6.51 29.30 2.46
CA LEU A 63 7.56 28.41 1.94
C LEU A 63 7.02 27.41 0.91
N VAL A 64 5.81 26.88 1.11
CA VAL A 64 5.15 25.99 0.14
C VAL A 64 4.77 26.73 -1.14
N GLU A 65 4.25 27.95 -1.05
CA GLU A 65 3.96 28.80 -2.20
C GLU A 65 5.22 29.20 -2.96
N TYR A 66 6.36 29.32 -2.26
CA TYR A 66 7.68 29.52 -2.87
C TYR A 66 8.20 28.28 -3.62
N GLY A 67 7.72 27.08 -3.26
CA GLY A 67 8.04 25.83 -3.95
C GLY A 67 8.65 24.72 -3.08
N ALA A 68 8.65 24.89 -1.75
CA ALA A 68 9.01 23.81 -0.84
C ALA A 68 7.89 22.76 -0.72
N LEU A 69 8.27 21.57 -0.27
CA LEU A 69 7.36 20.62 0.38
C LEU A 69 7.61 20.69 1.88
N VAL A 70 6.58 20.50 2.68
CA VAL A 70 6.71 20.42 4.15
C VAL A 70 6.31 19.04 4.63
N TRP A 71 7.09 18.50 5.56
CA TRP A 71 6.80 17.23 6.18
C TRP A 71 5.58 17.35 7.10
N GLY A 72 4.54 16.57 6.83
CA GLY A 72 3.21 16.80 7.39
C GLY A 72 2.62 15.59 8.09
N GLY A 73 3.22 15.15 9.20
CA GLY A 73 2.63 14.07 10.01
C GLY A 73 2.43 14.40 11.48
N PHE A 74 2.97 15.52 11.99
CA PHE A 74 2.70 15.96 13.35
C PHE A 74 1.18 16.12 13.58
N GLY A 75 0.63 15.33 14.49
CA GLY A 75 -0.82 15.20 14.71
C GLY A 75 -1.48 14.16 13.79
N ILE A 76 -1.31 14.27 12.47
CA ILE A 76 -1.90 13.36 11.46
C ILE A 76 -1.54 11.90 11.71
N HIS A 77 -0.28 11.65 12.07
CA HIS A 77 0.22 10.35 12.50
C HIS A 77 -0.66 9.71 13.57
N ASN A 78 -0.91 10.43 14.67
CA ASN A 78 -1.71 9.92 15.77
C ASN A 78 -3.16 9.65 15.33
N GLU A 79 -3.73 10.52 14.50
CA GLU A 79 -5.11 10.32 14.00
C GLU A 79 -5.26 9.04 13.16
N TYR A 80 -4.27 8.72 12.33
CA TYR A 80 -4.25 7.46 11.58
C TYR A 80 -4.07 6.24 12.49
N LEU A 81 -3.23 6.33 13.51
CA LEU A 81 -3.05 5.26 14.50
C LEU A 81 -4.31 5.02 15.32
N GLU A 82 -4.96 6.07 15.83
CA GLU A 82 -6.23 5.96 16.54
C GLU A 82 -7.31 5.34 15.64
N ALA A 83 -7.39 5.78 14.37
CA ALA A 83 -8.29 5.18 13.38
C ALA A 83 -8.03 3.68 13.21
N ALA A 84 -6.78 3.30 12.93
CA ALA A 84 -6.38 1.93 12.69
C ALA A 84 -6.66 1.05 13.92
N MET A 85 -6.40 1.57 15.13
CA MET A 85 -6.71 0.90 16.40
C MET A 85 -8.20 0.74 16.68
N GLY A 86 -9.10 1.45 15.99
CA GLY A 86 -10.54 1.38 16.23
C GLY A 86 -11.08 2.37 17.25
N TYR A 87 -10.44 3.53 17.33
CA TYR A 87 -10.88 4.70 18.07
C TYR A 87 -11.34 5.81 17.11
N SER A 88 -12.09 6.77 17.65
CA SER A 88 -12.58 7.93 16.89
C SER A 88 -11.41 8.87 16.59
N SER A 89 -11.29 9.33 15.35
CA SER A 89 -10.19 10.17 14.89
C SER A 89 -10.62 11.13 13.77
N ASP A 90 -9.73 12.03 13.36
CA ASP A 90 -9.93 12.96 12.25
C ASP A 90 -8.74 12.96 11.28
N LEU A 91 -8.95 12.44 10.07
CA LEU A 91 -7.88 12.35 9.06
C LEU A 91 -7.73 13.63 8.21
N THR A 92 -8.48 14.69 8.50
CA THR A 92 -8.56 15.91 7.68
C THR A 92 -7.19 16.56 7.48
N GLY A 93 -6.31 16.47 8.49
CA GLY A 93 -4.97 17.07 8.43
C GLY A 93 -4.08 16.54 7.30
N ALA A 94 -4.37 15.36 6.74
CA ALA A 94 -3.63 14.81 5.60
C ALA A 94 -3.88 15.56 4.28
N SER A 95 -4.89 16.44 4.23
CA SER A 95 -5.17 17.34 3.12
C SER A 95 -4.54 18.70 3.32
N TYR A 96 -3.89 19.22 2.29
CA TYR A 96 -3.39 20.59 2.25
C TYR A 96 -4.50 21.65 2.35
N GLN A 97 -5.72 21.32 1.90
CA GLN A 97 -6.88 22.22 1.98
C GLN A 97 -7.33 22.46 3.44
N SER A 98 -7.05 21.53 4.35
CA SER A 98 -7.31 21.72 5.79
C SER A 98 -6.52 22.90 6.39
N ARG A 99 -5.43 23.30 5.72
CA ARG A 99 -4.57 24.43 6.09
C ARG A 99 -4.89 25.70 5.30
N GLY A 100 -5.93 25.69 4.47
CA GLY A 100 -6.28 26.80 3.58
C GLY A 100 -5.26 27.04 2.46
N TRP A 101 -4.52 26.00 2.07
CA TRP A 101 -3.52 26.08 1.02
C TRP A 101 -4.13 25.69 -0.32
N THR A 102 -3.64 26.32 -1.39
CA THR A 102 -4.01 25.98 -2.78
C THR A 102 -2.93 25.12 -3.46
N VAL A 103 -1.71 25.12 -2.92
CA VAL A 103 -0.60 24.28 -3.37
C VAL A 103 -0.56 23.01 -2.52
N PRO A 104 -0.54 21.81 -3.12
CA PRO A 104 -0.47 20.56 -2.40
C PRO A 104 0.95 20.27 -1.88
N GLY A 105 1.50 21.16 -1.05
CA GLY A 105 2.88 21.06 -0.52
C GLY A 105 3.03 20.22 0.75
N VAL A 106 1.94 19.69 1.31
CA VAL A 106 1.98 18.84 2.50
C VAL A 106 2.41 17.42 2.10
N LEU A 107 3.66 17.06 2.38
CA LEU A 107 4.15 15.68 2.30
C LEU A 107 3.65 14.92 3.52
N ALA A 108 2.40 14.47 3.45
CA ALA A 108 1.75 13.76 4.54
C ALA A 108 2.34 12.36 4.72
N TYR A 109 2.29 11.84 5.95
CA TYR A 109 2.73 10.49 6.29
C TYR A 109 1.93 9.93 7.46
N MET A 110 1.74 8.61 7.47
CA MET A 110 1.13 7.88 8.59
C MET A 110 2.17 7.41 9.60
N GLU A 111 3.43 7.27 9.20
CA GLU A 111 4.54 6.80 10.05
C GLU A 111 5.84 7.50 9.65
N SER A 112 6.76 7.62 10.61
CA SER A 112 8.08 8.21 10.43
C SER A 112 9.13 7.48 11.28
N HIS A 113 10.35 8.01 11.30
CA HIS A 113 11.40 7.56 12.22
C HIS A 113 11.22 8.09 13.65
N ASP A 114 10.47 9.18 13.82
CA ASP A 114 10.34 9.88 15.10
C ASP A 114 9.10 9.45 15.91
N GLU A 115 8.12 8.83 15.25
CA GLU A 115 6.82 8.50 15.82
C GLU A 115 6.49 7.00 15.69
N GLU A 116 5.60 6.48 16.55
CA GLU A 116 5.45 5.02 16.77
C GLU A 116 4.67 4.31 15.67
N ARG A 117 5.00 3.05 15.39
CA ARG A 117 4.41 2.33 14.26
C ARG A 117 2.96 1.92 14.50
N MET A 118 2.13 2.08 13.48
CA MET A 118 0.72 1.71 13.42
C MET A 118 0.51 0.25 13.81
N MET A 119 1.25 -0.69 13.21
CA MET A 119 1.07 -2.11 13.51
C MET A 119 1.49 -2.47 14.94
N TYR A 120 2.55 -1.85 15.45
CA TYR A 120 2.90 -2.00 16.86
C TYR A 120 1.76 -1.51 17.76
N LYS A 121 1.20 -0.32 17.47
CA LYS A 121 0.05 0.24 18.20
C LYS A 121 -1.21 -0.62 18.11
N ASN A 122 -1.56 -1.12 16.93
CA ASN A 122 -2.70 -2.02 16.72
C ASN A 122 -2.59 -3.26 17.62
N LEU A 123 -1.44 -3.95 17.60
CA LEU A 123 -1.22 -5.16 18.38
C LEU A 123 -1.22 -4.93 19.89
N GLN A 124 -0.74 -3.78 20.37
CA GLN A 124 -0.65 -3.50 21.80
C GLN A 124 -1.93 -2.88 22.37
N TYR A 125 -2.53 -1.93 21.64
CA TYR A 125 -3.55 -1.01 22.15
C TYR A 125 -4.82 -0.97 21.30
N GLY A 126 -4.90 -1.78 20.25
CA GLY A 126 -6.09 -1.92 19.42
C GLY A 126 -7.35 -2.23 20.24
N ASN A 127 -8.46 -1.64 19.82
CA ASN A 127 -9.77 -1.84 20.40
C ASN A 127 -10.32 -3.23 20.04
N GLY A 128 -11.30 -3.72 20.80
CA GLY A 128 -11.86 -5.05 20.59
C GLY A 128 -13.22 -5.23 21.28
N GLY A 129 -13.95 -6.21 20.79
CA GLY A 129 -15.26 -6.64 21.29
C GLY A 129 -15.36 -8.17 21.35
N LEU A 130 -16.58 -8.70 21.39
CA LEU A 130 -16.82 -10.12 21.68
C LEU A 130 -16.24 -11.08 20.61
N ASN A 131 -16.29 -10.69 19.33
CA ASN A 131 -15.89 -11.53 18.18
C ASN A 131 -14.94 -10.80 17.21
N TYR A 132 -14.29 -9.72 17.66
CA TYR A 132 -13.42 -8.89 16.82
C TYR A 132 -12.37 -8.21 17.70
N SER A 133 -11.10 -8.25 17.31
CA SER A 133 -10.01 -7.64 18.07
C SER A 133 -8.96 -7.10 17.11
N VAL A 134 -8.68 -5.79 17.18
CA VAL A 134 -7.60 -5.17 16.41
C VAL A 134 -6.21 -5.63 16.88
N LYS A 135 -6.14 -6.31 18.03
CA LYS A 135 -4.88 -6.90 18.51
C LYS A 135 -4.53 -8.23 17.84
N ASP A 136 -5.48 -8.81 17.10
CA ASP A 136 -5.25 -10.04 16.36
C ASP A 136 -4.52 -9.68 15.05
N LEU A 137 -3.43 -10.38 14.73
CA LEU A 137 -2.55 -9.99 13.63
C LEU A 137 -3.28 -9.85 12.27
N PRO A 138 -4.13 -10.79 11.83
CA PRO A 138 -4.84 -10.65 10.56
C PRO A 138 -5.74 -9.41 10.55
N THR A 139 -6.53 -9.22 11.60
CA THR A 139 -7.37 -8.01 11.75
C THR A 139 -6.53 -6.74 11.81
N ALA A 140 -5.40 -6.72 12.51
CA ALA A 140 -4.51 -5.57 12.56
C ALA A 140 -3.98 -5.19 11.17
N LEU A 141 -3.68 -6.17 10.32
CA LEU A 141 -3.22 -5.98 8.95
C LEU A 141 -4.34 -5.44 8.05
N ASP A 142 -5.57 -5.96 8.16
CA ASP A 142 -6.74 -5.41 7.47
C ASP A 142 -6.95 -3.92 7.78
N ARG A 143 -6.63 -3.51 9.03
CA ARG A 143 -6.71 -2.11 9.46
C ARG A 143 -5.65 -1.21 8.82
N VAL A 144 -4.49 -1.77 8.46
CA VAL A 144 -3.48 -1.06 7.66
C VAL A 144 -4.01 -0.84 6.24
N GLU A 145 -4.69 -1.81 5.64
CA GLU A 145 -5.31 -1.65 4.31
C GLU A 145 -6.40 -0.59 4.27
N LEU A 146 -7.25 -0.56 5.30
CA LEU A 146 -8.24 0.49 5.52
C LEU A 146 -7.56 1.87 5.62
N ALA A 147 -6.52 2.00 6.46
CA ALA A 147 -5.79 3.25 6.62
C ALA A 147 -5.09 3.69 5.32
N ASN A 148 -4.43 2.75 4.62
CA ASN A 148 -3.80 2.97 3.31
C ASN A 148 -4.81 3.51 2.29
N THR A 149 -6.01 2.90 2.22
CA THR A 149 -7.04 3.28 1.26
C THR A 149 -7.45 4.74 1.44
N PHE A 150 -7.64 5.20 2.67
CA PHE A 150 -7.92 6.63 2.93
C PHE A 150 -6.70 7.51 2.71
N PHE A 151 -5.52 7.10 3.15
CA PHE A 151 -4.30 7.91 3.04
C PHE A 151 -3.88 8.17 1.60
N TYR A 152 -3.87 7.13 0.76
CA TYR A 152 -3.45 7.24 -0.64
C TYR A 152 -4.52 7.81 -1.56
N THR A 153 -5.76 7.95 -1.13
CA THR A 153 -6.83 8.58 -1.93
C THR A 153 -7.01 10.07 -1.64
N ILE A 154 -6.47 10.60 -0.53
CA ILE A 154 -6.41 12.06 -0.31
C ILE A 154 -5.37 12.69 -1.27
N PRO A 155 -5.73 13.72 -2.06
CA PRO A 155 -4.81 14.38 -2.97
C PRO A 155 -3.58 15.02 -2.30
N GLY A 156 -2.53 15.27 -3.09
CA GLY A 156 -1.24 15.79 -2.62
C GLY A 156 -0.23 14.70 -2.21
N PRO A 157 1.05 15.04 -2.04
CA PRO A 157 2.14 14.07 -1.92
C PRO A 157 2.03 13.23 -0.64
N LYS A 158 2.54 12.00 -0.70
CA LYS A 158 2.43 11.00 0.35
C LYS A 158 3.77 10.32 0.55
N MET A 159 4.16 10.11 1.80
CA MET A 159 5.37 9.37 2.16
C MET A 159 5.01 8.04 2.81
N LEU A 160 5.51 6.95 2.23
CA LEU A 160 5.51 5.62 2.82
C LEU A 160 6.77 5.45 3.66
N TRP A 161 6.63 4.97 4.88
CA TRP A 161 7.76 4.60 5.73
C TRP A 161 8.14 3.13 5.56
N GLN A 162 9.43 2.82 5.67
CA GLN A 162 9.99 1.51 5.35
C GLN A 162 9.23 0.36 6.05
N PHE A 163 8.80 -0.63 5.25
CA PHE A 163 8.04 -1.81 5.66
C PHE A 163 6.60 -1.53 6.14
N GLY A 164 6.10 -0.30 6.07
CA GLY A 164 4.68 0.01 6.32
C GLY A 164 3.75 -0.76 5.36
N GLU A 165 4.20 -0.97 4.12
CA GLU A 165 3.52 -1.78 3.10
C GLU A 165 3.49 -3.28 3.38
N LEU A 166 4.16 -3.73 4.45
CA LEU A 166 4.17 -5.13 4.91
C LEU A 166 3.69 -5.26 6.37
N GLY A 167 3.12 -4.17 6.93
CA GLY A 167 2.60 -4.15 8.29
C GLY A 167 3.67 -4.29 9.38
N TYR A 168 4.77 -3.56 9.29
CA TYR A 168 5.90 -3.69 10.22
C TYR A 168 5.53 -3.40 11.69
N ASP A 169 5.68 -4.42 12.54
CA ASP A 169 5.07 -4.52 13.87
C ASP A 169 6.05 -4.33 15.03
N TYR A 170 7.32 -4.00 14.76
CA TYR A 170 8.27 -3.63 15.81
C TYR A 170 8.08 -2.19 16.24
N SER A 171 8.33 -1.91 17.52
CA SER A 171 8.37 -0.54 18.02
C SER A 171 9.57 0.22 17.46
N ILE A 172 9.45 1.54 17.32
CA ILE A 172 10.61 2.43 17.06
C ILE A 172 11.65 2.38 18.19
N ASN A 173 11.29 1.82 19.34
CA ASN A 173 12.12 1.62 20.52
C ASN A 173 12.55 0.15 20.70
N THR A 174 12.39 -0.71 19.68
CA THR A 174 12.93 -2.08 19.72
C THR A 174 14.46 -2.05 19.77
N CYS A 175 15.00 -2.73 20.78
CA CYS A 175 16.42 -2.96 21.00
C CYS A 175 16.93 -4.15 20.18
N THR A 176 18.24 -4.18 19.94
CA THR A 176 18.90 -5.29 19.23
C THR A 176 18.74 -6.67 19.89
N ASN A 177 18.49 -6.73 21.21
CA ASN A 177 18.22 -7.95 21.96
C ASN A 177 16.73 -8.37 21.96
N GLY A 178 15.87 -7.64 21.25
CA GLY A 178 14.43 -7.91 21.15
C GLY A 178 13.56 -7.26 22.23
N THR A 179 14.12 -6.57 23.23
CA THR A 179 13.31 -5.82 24.21
C THR A 179 12.84 -4.48 23.63
N VAL A 180 11.94 -3.79 24.33
CA VAL A 180 11.50 -2.43 23.97
C VAL A 180 11.95 -1.47 25.06
N SER A 181 12.75 -0.45 24.70
CA SER A 181 13.24 0.60 25.59
C SER A 181 13.44 1.91 24.83
N ASN A 182 13.13 3.05 25.45
CA ASN A 182 13.35 4.36 24.86
C ASN A 182 14.82 4.63 24.53
N ASP A 183 15.76 3.96 25.19
CA ASP A 183 17.20 4.07 24.92
C ASP A 183 17.59 3.46 23.55
N CYS A 184 16.71 2.66 22.96
CA CYS A 184 16.95 1.92 21.73
C CYS A 184 16.34 2.60 20.50
N ARG A 185 16.04 3.91 20.55
CA ARG A 185 15.48 4.64 19.40
C ARG A 185 16.37 4.50 18.16
N LEU A 186 17.67 4.69 18.34
CA LEU A 186 18.69 4.64 17.29
C LEU A 186 19.22 3.23 17.02
N ASP A 187 18.78 2.21 17.77
CA ASP A 187 19.19 0.83 17.52
C ASP A 187 18.70 0.37 16.14
N PRO A 188 19.48 -0.45 15.42
CA PRO A 188 19.05 -1.04 14.18
C PRO A 188 17.83 -1.94 14.42
N LYS A 189 16.76 -1.69 13.65
CA LYS A 189 15.52 -2.47 13.72
C LYS A 189 15.63 -3.72 12.83
N PRO A 190 14.99 -4.84 13.19
CA PRO A 190 15.08 -6.07 12.41
C PRO A 190 14.61 -5.90 10.96
N ILE A 191 15.40 -6.37 9.99
CA ILE A 191 14.97 -6.42 8.58
C ILE A 191 14.09 -7.65 8.36
N ARG A 192 12.84 -7.45 7.91
CA ARG A 192 11.82 -8.52 7.82
C ARG A 192 11.40 -8.83 6.38
N TRP A 193 12.36 -9.24 5.55
CA TRP A 193 12.04 -9.72 4.20
C TRP A 193 11.16 -10.97 4.19
N ASP A 194 11.13 -11.72 5.30
CA ASP A 194 10.23 -12.85 5.47
C ASP A 194 8.74 -12.46 5.44
N TYR A 195 8.40 -11.19 5.69
CA TYR A 195 7.03 -10.68 5.61
C TYR A 195 6.43 -10.77 4.21
N ALA A 196 7.27 -10.71 3.16
CA ALA A 196 6.82 -10.84 1.78
C ALA A 196 6.34 -12.27 1.42
N TYR A 197 6.46 -13.24 2.34
CA TYR A 197 5.99 -14.61 2.15
C TYR A 197 4.85 -14.99 3.12
N GLN A 198 4.30 -14.03 3.86
CA GLN A 198 3.17 -14.24 4.76
C GLN A 198 1.89 -13.75 4.06
N PRO A 199 0.88 -14.61 3.83
CA PRO A 199 -0.32 -14.25 3.05
C PRO A 199 -0.96 -12.92 3.46
N ASP A 200 -1.34 -12.76 4.73
CA ASP A 200 -1.98 -11.52 5.22
C ASP A 200 -1.13 -10.26 5.00
N ARG A 201 0.21 -10.37 5.01
CA ARG A 201 1.10 -9.22 4.77
C ARG A 201 1.29 -8.94 3.28
N VAL A 202 1.22 -9.99 2.45
CA VAL A 202 1.17 -9.85 0.99
C VAL A 202 -0.09 -9.14 0.56
N ASP A 203 -1.21 -9.31 1.28
CA ASP A 203 -2.45 -8.57 1.04
C ASP A 203 -2.26 -7.07 1.30
N VAL A 204 -1.64 -6.68 2.42
CA VAL A 204 -1.27 -5.27 2.70
C VAL A 204 -0.36 -4.70 1.61
N TYR A 205 0.63 -5.48 1.17
CA TYR A 205 1.51 -5.07 0.08
C TYR A 205 0.75 -4.86 -1.23
N ASN A 206 -0.16 -5.77 -1.58
CA ASN A 206 -0.99 -5.67 -2.77
C ASN A 206 -1.97 -4.50 -2.69
N ASN A 207 -2.56 -4.24 -1.52
CA ASN A 207 -3.39 -3.07 -1.26
C ASN A 207 -2.61 -1.77 -1.53
N ALA A 208 -1.46 -1.59 -0.86
CA ALA A 208 -0.60 -0.42 -1.03
C ALA A 208 -0.16 -0.26 -2.49
N ARG A 209 0.25 -1.34 -3.14
CA ARG A 209 0.63 -1.36 -4.55
C ARG A 209 -0.50 -0.92 -5.47
N LYS A 210 -1.71 -1.47 -5.30
CA LYS A 210 -2.89 -1.13 -6.12
C LYS A 210 -3.23 0.36 -5.99
N LEU A 211 -3.14 0.92 -4.78
CA LEU A 211 -3.38 2.33 -4.50
C LEU A 211 -2.28 3.23 -5.08
N LEU A 212 -1.01 2.88 -4.92
CA LEU A 212 0.10 3.61 -5.53
C LEU A 212 0.08 3.53 -7.06
N TRP A 213 -0.40 2.43 -7.64
CA TRP A 213 -0.62 2.35 -9.07
C TRP A 213 -1.70 3.34 -9.52
N LEU A 214 -2.85 3.40 -8.83
CA LEU A 214 -3.90 4.39 -9.11
C LEU A 214 -3.34 5.80 -9.09
N ARG A 215 -2.61 6.17 -8.03
CA ARG A 215 -2.00 7.51 -7.92
C ARG A 215 -1.05 7.84 -9.06
N ASN A 216 -0.40 6.85 -9.68
CA ASN A 216 0.53 7.12 -10.80
C ASN A 216 -0.13 7.10 -12.18
N HIS A 217 -1.37 6.62 -12.30
CA HIS A 217 -2.01 6.37 -13.60
C HIS A 217 -3.41 6.97 -13.74
N VAL A 218 -3.99 7.50 -12.66
CA VAL A 218 -5.34 8.02 -12.62
C VAL A 218 -5.31 9.46 -12.09
N ASP A 219 -5.47 10.42 -13.00
CA ASP A 219 -5.37 11.86 -12.70
C ASP A 219 -6.36 12.33 -11.62
N LEU A 220 -7.52 11.65 -11.49
CA LEU A 220 -8.52 11.93 -10.46
C LEU A 220 -7.91 11.94 -9.04
N LEU A 221 -6.90 11.11 -8.77
CA LEU A 221 -6.24 11.03 -7.45
C LEU A 221 -5.40 12.27 -7.11
N HIS A 222 -5.19 13.17 -8.08
CA HIS A 222 -4.54 14.46 -7.92
C HIS A 222 -5.48 15.64 -8.14
N THR A 223 -6.80 15.39 -8.14
CA THR A 223 -7.79 16.47 -8.28
C THR A 223 -7.64 17.51 -7.18
N THR A 224 -8.05 18.74 -7.50
CA THR A 224 -8.20 19.83 -6.53
C THR A 224 -9.63 19.97 -6.03
N ASP A 225 -10.57 19.23 -6.63
CA ASP A 225 -11.99 19.21 -6.29
C ASP A 225 -12.34 17.88 -5.60
N PHE A 226 -12.42 17.92 -4.27
CA PHE A 226 -12.67 16.75 -3.45
C PHE A 226 -13.28 17.13 -2.11
N ASP A 227 -14.13 16.26 -1.58
CA ASP A 227 -14.78 16.41 -0.28
C ASP A 227 -14.29 15.35 0.70
N LEU A 228 -14.04 15.77 1.95
CA LEU A 228 -13.61 14.90 3.04
C LEU A 228 -14.64 14.90 4.15
N ASN A 229 -15.19 13.72 4.45
CA ASN A 229 -15.90 13.45 5.68
C ASN A 229 -15.13 12.36 6.43
N VAL A 230 -14.03 12.75 7.06
CA VAL A 230 -13.05 11.82 7.63
C VAL A 230 -12.88 11.98 9.15
N ASN A 231 -13.88 12.55 9.81
CA ASN A 231 -14.00 12.63 11.27
C ASN A 231 -14.85 11.46 11.80
N GLY A 232 -14.57 10.97 13.01
CA GLY A 232 -15.34 9.89 13.63
C GLY A 232 -14.92 8.50 13.15
N PHE A 233 -15.84 7.53 13.19
CA PHE A 233 -15.57 6.13 12.84
C PHE A 233 -15.88 5.80 11.38
N GLN A 234 -17.00 6.29 10.85
CA GLN A 234 -17.41 6.07 9.47
C GLN A 234 -16.93 7.24 8.64
N LYS A 235 -16.11 6.96 7.62
CA LYS A 235 -15.41 7.99 6.85
C LYS A 235 -15.73 7.86 5.37
N PHE A 236 -15.73 9.00 4.68
CA PHE A 236 -15.98 9.14 3.25
C PHE A 236 -14.97 10.09 2.62
N ILE A 237 -14.56 9.79 1.39
CA ILE A 237 -13.82 10.71 0.51
C ILE A 237 -14.53 10.70 -0.83
N TYR A 238 -14.81 11.88 -1.37
CA TYR A 238 -15.34 12.06 -2.72
C TYR A 238 -14.29 12.77 -3.55
N LEU A 239 -13.97 12.23 -4.72
CA LEU A 239 -13.04 12.84 -5.67
C LEU A 239 -13.79 13.14 -6.96
N HIS A 240 -13.64 14.38 -7.45
CA HIS A 240 -14.36 14.88 -8.62
C HIS A 240 -13.41 15.21 -9.76
N ALA A 241 -13.82 14.87 -10.98
CA ALA A 241 -13.24 15.36 -12.22
C ALA A 241 -14.25 15.24 -13.35
N ASP A 242 -14.13 16.09 -14.37
CA ASP A 242 -14.99 16.09 -15.58
C ASP A 242 -15.14 14.71 -16.25
N THR A 243 -14.18 13.82 -16.03
CA THR A 243 -14.14 12.52 -16.70
C THR A 243 -14.55 11.36 -15.80
N MET A 244 -14.52 11.45 -14.48
CA MET A 244 -14.75 10.32 -13.59
C MET A 244 -14.93 10.79 -12.15
N GLU A 245 -15.81 10.10 -11.43
CA GLU A 245 -16.05 10.28 -10.00
C GLU A 245 -15.46 9.11 -9.22
N ALA A 246 -15.03 9.35 -7.98
CA ALA A 246 -14.68 8.29 -7.04
C ALA A 246 -15.25 8.52 -5.64
N VAL A 247 -15.63 7.42 -5.00
CA VAL A 247 -16.15 7.42 -3.63
C VAL A 247 -15.40 6.39 -2.81
N VAL A 248 -14.76 6.84 -1.73
CA VAL A 248 -14.12 5.98 -0.74
C VAL A 248 -15.02 5.92 0.48
N MET A 249 -15.25 4.72 1.00
CA MET A 249 -16.06 4.49 2.19
C MET A 249 -15.34 3.53 3.12
N GLY A 250 -15.43 3.74 4.43
CA GLY A 250 -14.78 2.85 5.39
C GLY A 250 -15.35 2.94 6.80
N ASN A 251 -15.39 1.79 7.46
CA ASN A 251 -15.82 1.65 8.85
C ASN A 251 -14.61 1.41 9.77
N PHE A 252 -14.06 2.48 10.34
CA PHE A 252 -13.03 2.40 11.36
C PHE A 252 -13.59 2.03 12.74
N GLY A 253 -14.87 1.72 12.89
CA GLY A 253 -15.43 1.15 14.11
C GLY A 253 -15.02 -0.31 14.33
N ILE A 254 -15.35 -0.84 15.51
CA ILE A 254 -15.21 -2.27 15.87
C ILE A 254 -16.54 -3.04 15.80
N GLY A 255 -17.61 -2.39 15.31
CA GLY A 255 -18.92 -3.01 15.10
C GLY A 255 -19.45 -2.69 13.70
N ASN A 256 -20.51 -3.40 13.30
CA ASN A 256 -21.17 -3.17 12.02
C ASN A 256 -21.76 -1.75 11.96
N ALA A 257 -21.75 -1.15 10.78
CA ALA A 257 -22.34 0.15 10.53
C ALA A 257 -23.01 0.19 9.15
N THR A 258 -24.13 0.89 9.06
CA THR A 258 -24.73 1.24 7.76
C THR A 258 -24.25 2.62 7.37
N LEU A 259 -23.48 2.71 6.29
CA LEU A 259 -22.95 3.95 5.74
C LEU A 259 -23.89 4.44 4.64
N THR A 260 -24.33 5.69 4.74
CA THR A 260 -25.19 6.32 3.74
C THR A 260 -24.39 7.38 3.00
N ALA A 261 -24.10 7.12 1.72
CA ALA A 261 -23.33 8.01 0.86
C ALA A 261 -24.22 8.68 -0.18
N ASP A 262 -23.91 9.94 -0.44
CA ASP A 262 -24.44 10.69 -1.57
C ASP A 262 -23.44 10.57 -2.73
N PHE A 263 -23.65 9.58 -3.59
CA PHE A 263 -22.79 9.41 -4.76
C PHE A 263 -22.94 10.61 -5.71
N PRO A 264 -21.83 11.13 -6.29
CA PRO A 264 -21.87 12.39 -7.04
C PRO A 264 -22.78 12.37 -8.28
N GLU A 265 -22.89 11.21 -8.93
CA GLU A 265 -23.78 10.97 -10.06
C GLU A 265 -24.54 9.64 -9.94
N ASN A 266 -25.70 9.54 -10.59
CA ASN A 266 -26.45 8.29 -10.73
C ASN A 266 -25.82 7.40 -11.80
N GLY A 267 -25.88 6.08 -11.62
CA GLY A 267 -25.38 5.11 -12.59
C GLY A 267 -24.57 4.00 -11.96
N TRP A 268 -23.76 3.32 -12.78
CA TRP A 268 -22.92 2.22 -12.33
C TRP A 268 -21.61 2.71 -11.74
N TYR A 269 -21.33 2.28 -10.51
CA TYR A 269 -20.03 2.39 -9.87
C TYR A 269 -19.38 1.02 -9.80
N TYR A 270 -18.07 0.99 -9.98
CA TYR A 270 -17.28 -0.24 -9.98
C TYR A 270 -16.37 -0.22 -8.76
N GLU A 271 -16.50 -1.24 -7.91
CA GLU A 271 -15.69 -1.39 -6.71
C GLU A 271 -14.30 -1.93 -7.11
N TYR A 272 -13.26 -1.20 -6.74
CA TYR A 272 -11.93 -1.39 -7.30
C TYR A 272 -11.22 -2.65 -6.80
N PHE A 273 -11.46 -3.07 -5.56
CA PHE A 273 -10.74 -4.20 -4.96
C PHE A 273 -11.35 -5.55 -5.35
N SER A 274 -12.67 -5.66 -5.30
CA SER A 274 -13.47 -6.85 -5.62
C SER A 274 -13.81 -6.97 -7.11
N GLY A 275 -13.86 -5.84 -7.84
CA GLY A 275 -14.27 -5.80 -9.25
C GLY A 275 -15.78 -5.89 -9.46
N ASP A 276 -16.57 -5.93 -8.37
CA ASP A 276 -18.03 -5.89 -8.42
C ASP A 276 -18.54 -4.50 -8.82
N SER A 277 -19.85 -4.37 -8.99
CA SER A 277 -20.50 -3.12 -9.39
C SER A 277 -21.78 -2.86 -8.63
N LEU A 278 -22.03 -1.58 -8.37
CA LEU A 278 -23.20 -1.06 -7.69
C LEU A 278 -23.93 -0.09 -8.62
N GLU A 279 -25.22 -0.32 -8.87
CA GLU A 279 -26.06 0.66 -9.55
C GLU A 279 -26.64 1.62 -8.51
N VAL A 280 -26.28 2.90 -8.63
CA VAL A 280 -26.65 3.96 -7.70
C VAL A 280 -27.74 4.85 -8.30
N ASN A 281 -28.75 5.15 -7.48
CA ASN A 281 -29.82 6.09 -7.82
C ASN A 281 -30.13 6.98 -6.60
N GLY A 282 -29.38 8.08 -6.47
CA GLY A 282 -29.39 9.00 -5.35
C GLY A 282 -28.63 8.47 -4.13
N THR A 283 -29.03 8.93 -2.96
CA THR A 283 -28.48 8.51 -1.67
C THR A 283 -28.57 7.00 -1.49
N THR A 284 -27.43 6.36 -1.26
CA THR A 284 -27.32 4.90 -1.18
C THR A 284 -26.75 4.46 0.17
N SER A 285 -27.45 3.55 0.84
CA SER A 285 -27.03 2.96 2.11
C SER A 285 -26.42 1.58 1.88
N LEU A 286 -25.25 1.34 2.46
CA LEU A 286 -24.50 0.09 2.36
C LEU A 286 -24.09 -0.35 3.76
N ASP A 287 -24.21 -1.65 4.04
CA ASP A 287 -23.75 -2.23 5.30
C ASP A 287 -22.25 -2.56 5.22
N PHE A 288 -21.54 -2.23 6.29
CA PHE A 288 -20.11 -2.46 6.47
C PHE A 288 -19.86 -3.21 7.77
N GLY A 289 -19.05 -4.27 7.69
CA GLY A 289 -18.42 -4.90 8.84
C GLY A 289 -17.37 -3.99 9.50
N PRO A 290 -16.87 -4.35 10.69
CA PRO A 290 -15.75 -3.63 11.31
C PRO A 290 -14.48 -3.75 10.46
N GLY A 291 -13.82 -2.63 10.18
CA GLY A 291 -12.61 -2.61 9.34
C GLY A 291 -12.87 -2.65 7.85
N GLU A 292 -14.11 -2.82 7.40
CA GLU A 292 -14.44 -2.89 5.98
C GLU A 292 -14.27 -1.53 5.30
N PHE A 293 -13.75 -1.54 4.07
CA PHE A 293 -13.62 -0.39 3.19
C PHE A 293 -13.93 -0.76 1.75
N ARG A 294 -14.34 0.25 0.97
CA ARG A 294 -14.62 0.12 -0.45
C ARG A 294 -14.17 1.37 -1.19
N LEU A 295 -13.67 1.19 -2.40
CA LEU A 295 -13.27 2.27 -3.30
C LEU A 295 -14.02 2.11 -4.62
N TYR A 296 -14.94 3.02 -4.88
CA TYR A 296 -15.79 3.01 -6.06
C TYR A 296 -15.32 4.05 -7.08
N PHE A 297 -15.40 3.70 -8.36
CA PHE A 297 -15.22 4.63 -9.48
C PHE A 297 -16.44 4.60 -10.40
N SER A 298 -16.88 5.74 -10.92
CA SER A 298 -17.98 5.79 -11.91
C SER A 298 -17.59 5.27 -13.30
N LYS A 299 -16.29 4.96 -13.49
CA LYS A 299 -15.79 4.21 -14.64
C LYS A 299 -15.02 2.98 -14.21
N LYS A 300 -15.21 1.90 -14.95
CA LYS A 300 -14.49 0.64 -14.70
C LYS A 300 -13.02 0.83 -15.04
N LEU A 301 -12.18 0.86 -14.02
CA LEU A 301 -10.73 0.84 -14.18
C LEU A 301 -10.25 -0.59 -14.36
N GLN A 302 -9.28 -0.80 -15.26
CA GLN A 302 -8.55 -2.05 -15.27
C GLN A 302 -7.56 -2.00 -14.11
N ALA A 303 -7.78 -2.86 -13.10
CA ALA A 303 -6.77 -3.10 -12.09
C ALA A 303 -5.44 -3.47 -12.77
N PRO A 304 -4.29 -3.01 -12.26
CA PRO A 304 -3.00 -3.32 -12.84
C PRO A 304 -2.84 -4.83 -13.02
N THR A 305 -2.71 -5.28 -14.26
CA THR A 305 -2.43 -6.69 -14.54
C THR A 305 -0.97 -6.94 -14.21
N VAL A 306 -0.67 -7.45 -13.02
CA VAL A 306 0.74 -7.77 -12.70
C VAL A 306 0.91 -9.13 -12.04
N TYR A 307 1.65 -9.97 -12.75
CA TYR A 307 2.30 -11.19 -12.30
C TYR A 307 3.41 -10.86 -11.28
N THR A 308 3.11 -10.77 -9.99
CA THR A 308 4.13 -10.90 -8.92
C THR A 308 3.48 -11.31 -7.60
N ALA A 309 2.98 -12.52 -7.59
CA ALA A 309 3.10 -13.54 -6.57
C ALA A 309 2.77 -14.81 -7.36
N ASP A 310 3.43 -15.94 -7.09
CA ASP A 310 2.74 -17.19 -7.35
C ASP A 310 1.36 -17.01 -6.70
N GLU A 311 0.29 -17.05 -7.48
CA GLU A 311 -1.00 -17.38 -6.90
C GLU A 311 -0.68 -18.59 -6.02
N GLU A 312 -0.79 -18.42 -4.70
CA GLU A 312 -1.21 -19.54 -3.89
C GLU A 312 -2.48 -19.96 -4.59
N VAL A 313 -2.33 -21.01 -5.39
CA VAL A 313 -3.39 -21.66 -6.09
C VAL A 313 -4.39 -21.97 -4.99
N GLU A 314 -5.40 -21.11 -4.81
CA GLU A 314 -6.71 -21.52 -4.31
C GLU A 314 -6.90 -22.88 -4.93
N GLU A 315 -7.02 -23.95 -4.13
CA GLU A 315 -6.99 -25.35 -4.58
C GLU A 315 -7.64 -25.51 -5.97
N THR A 316 -6.87 -25.28 -7.04
CA THR A 316 -7.44 -25.43 -8.36
C THR A 316 -7.60 -26.92 -8.44
N ALA A 317 -8.77 -27.37 -8.88
CA ALA A 317 -8.97 -28.77 -9.23
C ALA A 317 -7.90 -29.27 -10.24
N THR A 318 -7.14 -28.35 -10.85
CA THR A 318 -5.91 -28.61 -11.58
C THR A 318 -4.72 -28.84 -10.64
N ARG A 319 -4.04 -30.00 -10.73
CA ARG A 319 -2.80 -30.28 -9.97
C ARG A 319 -1.68 -30.70 -10.91
N LEU A 320 -0.43 -30.34 -10.56
CA LEU A 320 0.78 -30.78 -11.27
C LEU A 320 1.80 -31.35 -10.28
N GLU A 321 2.21 -32.59 -10.51
CA GLU A 321 3.30 -33.26 -9.79
C GLU A 321 4.45 -33.57 -10.76
N ILE A 322 5.68 -33.49 -10.25
CA ILE A 322 6.90 -33.85 -10.98
C ILE A 322 7.62 -34.93 -10.19
N PHE A 323 7.89 -36.08 -10.81
CA PHE A 323 8.62 -37.15 -10.16
C PHE A 323 9.52 -37.93 -11.15
N PRO A 324 10.66 -38.47 -10.68
CA PRO A 324 11.29 -38.12 -9.41
C PRO A 324 11.80 -36.67 -9.42
N ASN A 325 11.79 -36.02 -8.26
CA ASN A 325 12.37 -34.69 -8.06
C ASN A 325 13.12 -34.72 -6.71
N PRO A 326 14.46 -34.86 -6.71
CA PRO A 326 15.37 -34.64 -7.84
C PRO A 326 15.33 -35.75 -8.90
N ALA A 327 15.44 -35.37 -10.17
CA ALA A 327 15.54 -36.28 -11.31
C ALA A 327 17.00 -36.68 -11.55
N THR A 328 17.28 -37.97 -11.67
CA THR A 328 18.63 -38.49 -11.95
C THR A 328 18.77 -38.76 -13.44
N GLY A 329 19.85 -38.26 -14.07
CA GLY A 329 20.11 -38.51 -15.50
C GLY A 329 19.13 -37.79 -16.44
N GLY A 330 18.54 -36.68 -15.97
CA GLY A 330 17.71 -35.79 -16.79
C GLY A 330 16.30 -36.30 -17.12
N GLN A 331 15.89 -37.46 -16.60
CA GLN A 331 14.57 -38.06 -16.87
C GLN A 331 13.58 -37.80 -15.74
N PHE A 332 12.37 -37.36 -16.10
CA PHE A 332 11.28 -37.08 -15.16
C PHE A 332 9.92 -37.30 -15.82
N PHE A 333 8.89 -37.43 -14.99
CA PHE A 333 7.49 -37.57 -15.39
C PHE A 333 6.68 -36.40 -14.84
N LEU A 334 5.62 -36.06 -15.57
CA LEU A 334 4.63 -35.09 -15.11
C LEU A 334 3.33 -35.85 -14.86
N ARG A 335 2.70 -35.62 -13.71
CA ARG A 335 1.32 -36.03 -13.45
C ARG A 335 0.46 -34.80 -13.34
N VAL A 336 -0.56 -34.74 -14.20
CA VAL A 336 -1.51 -33.63 -14.26
C VAL A 336 -2.89 -34.14 -13.86
N MET A 337 -3.55 -33.46 -12.94
CA MET A 337 -4.97 -33.65 -12.65
C MET A 337 -5.73 -32.47 -13.22
N LEU A 338 -6.82 -32.70 -13.96
CA LEU A 338 -7.66 -31.64 -14.53
C LEU A 338 -9.14 -31.84 -14.15
N PRO A 339 -9.89 -30.76 -13.84
CA PRO A 339 -11.33 -30.87 -13.56
C PRO A 339 -12.16 -31.24 -14.79
N GLN A 340 -11.70 -30.86 -15.98
CA GLN A 340 -12.39 -31.11 -17.25
C GLN A 340 -11.38 -31.28 -18.39
N ALA A 341 -11.79 -31.94 -19.47
CA ALA A 341 -10.93 -32.14 -20.64
C ALA A 341 -10.66 -30.81 -21.34
N THR A 342 -9.39 -30.44 -21.49
CA THR A 342 -8.97 -29.14 -22.02
C THR A 342 -7.61 -29.22 -22.70
N GLU A 343 -7.27 -28.20 -23.49
CA GLU A 343 -5.90 -28.03 -23.99
C GLU A 343 -4.93 -27.77 -22.83
N GLY A 344 -3.80 -28.46 -22.84
CA GLY A 344 -2.74 -28.34 -21.86
C GLY A 344 -1.38 -28.22 -22.53
N LYS A 345 -0.53 -27.33 -22.01
CA LYS A 345 0.83 -27.10 -22.49
C LYS A 345 1.80 -27.08 -21.31
N ALA A 346 2.86 -27.87 -21.37
CA ALA A 346 3.97 -27.75 -20.42
C ALA A 346 5.24 -27.27 -21.12
N THR A 347 5.89 -26.27 -20.54
CA THR A 347 7.15 -25.70 -21.02
C THR A 347 8.17 -25.67 -19.89
N VAL A 348 9.41 -26.02 -20.18
CA VAL A 348 10.52 -25.97 -19.22
C VAL A 348 11.39 -24.73 -19.44
N TYR A 349 11.71 -24.05 -18.34
CA TYR A 349 12.60 -22.90 -18.27
C TYR A 349 13.78 -23.17 -17.33
N ASP A 350 14.94 -22.58 -17.61
CA ASP A 350 16.06 -22.59 -16.67
C ASP A 350 15.98 -21.44 -15.64
N ILE A 351 16.91 -21.42 -14.68
CA ILE A 351 16.95 -20.40 -13.61
C ILE A 351 17.14 -18.95 -14.13
N ALA A 352 17.63 -18.77 -15.36
CA ALA A 352 17.75 -17.46 -15.99
C ALA A 352 16.49 -17.07 -16.78
N GLY A 353 15.41 -17.85 -16.69
CA GLY A 353 14.15 -17.61 -17.39
C GLY A 353 14.21 -17.99 -18.88
N ARG A 354 15.27 -18.67 -19.35
CA ARG A 354 15.38 -19.06 -20.77
C ARG A 354 14.55 -20.31 -21.01
N ARG A 355 13.70 -20.27 -22.04
CA ARG A 355 12.91 -21.43 -22.47
C ARG A 355 13.83 -22.53 -23.00
N ARG A 356 13.81 -23.71 -22.38
CA ARG A 356 14.62 -24.87 -22.77
C ARG A 356 13.89 -25.76 -23.78
N ALA A 357 12.61 -26.07 -23.53
CA ALA A 357 11.79 -26.90 -24.42
C ALA A 357 10.30 -26.75 -24.10
N VAL A 358 9.45 -27.08 -25.08
CA VAL A 358 8.04 -27.43 -24.84
C VAL A 358 8.00 -28.94 -24.64
N LEU A 359 7.51 -29.40 -23.48
CA LEU A 359 7.50 -30.81 -23.11
C LEU A 359 6.31 -31.54 -23.74
N PHE A 360 5.15 -30.87 -23.80
CA PHE A 360 3.97 -31.31 -24.54
C PHE A 360 3.03 -30.13 -24.79
N GLU A 361 2.15 -30.27 -25.78
CA GLU A 361 1.07 -29.34 -26.11
C GLU A 361 -0.05 -30.13 -26.80
N GLU A 362 -1.05 -30.56 -26.03
CA GLU A 362 -2.13 -31.43 -26.52
C GLU A 362 -3.40 -31.29 -25.67
N LYS A 363 -4.51 -31.88 -26.14
CA LYS A 363 -5.76 -31.95 -25.38
C LYS A 363 -5.68 -33.09 -24.36
N LEU A 364 -5.77 -32.76 -23.08
CA LEU A 364 -5.76 -33.72 -21.98
C LEU A 364 -7.19 -34.05 -21.52
N PRO A 365 -7.47 -35.29 -21.09
CA PRO A 365 -8.77 -35.67 -20.53
C PRO A 365 -8.99 -35.05 -19.14
N ALA A 366 -10.23 -35.09 -18.66
CA ALA A 366 -10.53 -34.83 -17.26
C ALA A 366 -9.97 -35.96 -16.37
N GLY A 367 -9.57 -35.64 -15.15
CA GLY A 367 -8.96 -36.58 -14.21
C GLY A 367 -7.43 -36.61 -14.27
N GLU A 368 -6.83 -37.66 -13.73
CA GLU A 368 -5.38 -37.83 -13.67
C GLU A 368 -4.82 -38.34 -15.01
N THR A 369 -3.77 -37.69 -15.50
CA THR A 369 -2.98 -38.13 -16.66
C THR A 369 -1.50 -38.13 -16.31
N ASN A 370 -0.84 -39.26 -16.56
CA ASN A 370 0.62 -39.38 -16.45
C ASN A 370 1.25 -39.15 -17.83
N LEU A 371 2.15 -38.17 -17.92
CA LEU A 371 2.79 -37.75 -19.15
C LEU A 371 4.27 -38.12 -19.12
N THR A 372 4.70 -38.85 -20.14
CA THR A 372 6.11 -39.18 -20.35
C THR A 372 6.81 -38.02 -21.04
N VAL A 373 7.88 -37.52 -20.42
CA VAL A 373 8.66 -36.42 -20.99
C VAL A 373 9.78 -36.99 -21.86
N ASN A 374 9.67 -36.79 -23.17
CA ASN A 374 10.70 -37.18 -24.14
C ASN A 374 11.77 -36.08 -24.30
N HIS A 375 12.30 -35.60 -23.18
CA HIS A 375 13.34 -34.58 -23.16
C HIS A 375 14.28 -34.82 -21.98
N VAL A 376 15.58 -34.87 -22.26
CA VAL A 376 16.62 -35.05 -21.24
C VAL A 376 17.21 -33.68 -20.90
N LEU A 377 17.19 -33.32 -19.63
CA LEU A 377 17.77 -32.08 -19.13
C LEU A 377 19.16 -32.32 -18.53
N GLU A 378 20.06 -31.35 -18.71
CA GLU A 378 21.36 -31.34 -18.03
C GLU A 378 21.19 -31.06 -16.52
N PRO A 379 22.14 -31.43 -15.66
CA PRO A 379 22.08 -31.11 -14.23
C PRO A 379 21.88 -29.61 -13.97
N GLY A 380 20.92 -29.28 -13.10
CA GLY A 380 20.53 -27.89 -12.86
C GLY A 380 19.16 -27.73 -12.22
N ILE A 381 18.78 -26.47 -11.99
CA ILE A 381 17.45 -26.09 -11.49
C ILE A 381 16.62 -25.56 -12.66
N TYR A 382 15.41 -26.11 -12.80
CA TYR A 382 14.46 -25.76 -13.84
C TYR A 382 13.08 -25.48 -13.25
N PHE A 383 12.24 -24.79 -14.02
CA PHE A 383 10.85 -24.53 -13.71
C PHE A 383 9.97 -25.06 -14.85
N ILE A 384 9.01 -25.93 -14.51
CA ILE A 384 8.00 -26.43 -15.42
C ILE A 384 6.76 -25.57 -15.30
N HIS A 385 6.40 -24.90 -16.39
CA HIS A 385 5.20 -24.08 -16.50
C HIS A 385 4.14 -24.90 -17.24
N PHE A 386 3.09 -25.28 -16.53
CA PHE A 386 1.89 -25.86 -17.11
C PHE A 386 0.83 -24.77 -17.31
N GLN A 387 0.19 -24.77 -18.48
CA GLN A 387 -0.84 -23.81 -18.85
C GLN A 387 -2.02 -24.55 -19.46
N SER A 388 -3.22 -24.22 -19.03
CA SER A 388 -4.49 -24.59 -19.64
C SER A 388 -5.46 -23.40 -19.56
N PRO A 389 -6.58 -23.43 -20.31
CA PRO A 389 -7.69 -22.49 -20.10
C PRO A 389 -8.23 -22.49 -18.66
N SER A 390 -8.02 -23.56 -17.89
CA SER A 390 -8.48 -23.70 -16.50
C SER A 390 -7.46 -23.25 -15.44
N GLY A 391 -6.28 -22.77 -15.84
CA GLY A 391 -5.28 -22.25 -14.91
C GLY A 391 -3.83 -22.39 -15.37
N LYS A 392 -2.92 -21.80 -14.60
CA LYS A 392 -1.47 -21.91 -14.81
C LYS A 392 -0.82 -22.43 -13.53
N ILE A 393 0.13 -23.36 -13.65
CA ILE A 393 0.86 -23.92 -12.51
C ILE A 393 2.35 -23.94 -12.83
N VAL A 394 3.19 -23.51 -11.88
CA VAL A 394 4.64 -23.61 -11.97
C VAL A 394 5.16 -24.57 -10.90
N LYS A 395 6.05 -25.50 -11.29
CA LYS A 395 6.71 -26.43 -10.36
C LYS A 395 8.21 -26.47 -10.62
N LYS A 396 8.99 -26.39 -9.54
CA LYS A 396 10.46 -26.51 -9.57
C LYS A 396 10.87 -27.96 -9.83
N LEU A 397 11.84 -28.18 -10.70
CA LEU A 397 12.52 -29.45 -10.96
C LEU A 397 14.01 -29.29 -10.69
N LEU A 398 14.58 -30.18 -9.86
CA LEU A 398 16.01 -30.33 -9.69
C LEU A 398 16.50 -31.54 -10.48
N VAL A 399 17.47 -31.35 -11.37
CA VAL A 399 18.12 -32.43 -12.12
C VAL A 399 19.53 -32.63 -11.57
N ARG A 400 19.89 -33.88 -11.25
CA ARG A 400 21.19 -34.31 -10.74
C ARG A 400 21.95 -35.15 -11.75
#